data_AF-A0A7D5W2B0-F1
#
_entry.id   AF-A0A7D5W2B0-F1
#
_cell.length_a   1.000
_cell.length_b   1.000
_cell.length_c   1.000
_cell.angle_alpha   90.00
_cell.angle_beta   90.00
_cell.angle_gamma   90.00
#
_symmetry.space_group_name_H-M   'P 1'
#
loop_
_entity.id
_entity.type
_entity.pdbx_description
1 polymer ?
#
loop_
_entity_poly.entity_id
_entity_poly.type
_entity_poly.pdbx_seq_one_letter_code
_entity_poly.pdbx_strand_id
1 'polypeptide(L)'
;MKTAIKTGIAGVVLALAGAAHAELHGEEAQDAALDAAVRQFAAKLEAEWSQCLKTSKNTNESGLCAYAMREAAKGAVKEKYQKALASAQENVDKGWLPKDVPAMLPQAQAAWEQFVKADCGVVGALVTGTASASYQTVCDYKHQIQRLHDLDQW
;
A
#
# COMPACT_ATOMS: atom_id res chain seq x y z
N MET A 1 8.08 13.40 34.68
CA MET A 1 8.85 12.23 34.18
C MET A 1 8.44 11.98 32.74
N LYS A 2 9.38 12.12 31.81
CA LYS A 2 9.17 11.97 30.36
C LYS A 2 9.61 10.58 29.94
N THR A 3 8.76 9.83 29.25
CA THR A 3 9.23 8.78 28.34
C THR A 3 8.17 8.57 27.26
N ALA A 4 8.33 9.29 26.14
CA ALA A 4 7.62 9.02 24.90
C ALA A 4 8.47 8.03 24.11
N ILE A 5 7.98 6.80 23.96
CA ILE A 5 8.57 5.83 23.04
C ILE A 5 8.12 6.25 21.64
N LYS A 6 8.96 7.03 20.97
CA LYS A 6 8.91 7.23 19.52
C LYS A 6 9.69 6.10 18.87
N THR A 7 9.03 4.99 18.55
CA THR A 7 9.55 4.02 17.60
C THR A 7 9.33 4.59 16.20
N GLY A 8 10.28 5.42 15.77
CA GLY A 8 10.40 5.79 14.36
C GLY A 8 10.78 4.56 13.57
N ILE A 9 9.92 4.11 12.68
CA ILE A 9 10.31 3.21 11.60
C ILE A 9 11.06 4.09 10.60
N ALA A 10 12.31 4.37 10.94
CA ALA A 10 13.27 5.00 10.05
C ALA A 10 13.50 4.06 8.87
N GLY A 11 13.53 4.65 7.68
CA GLY A 11 13.61 3.96 6.40
C GLY A 11 14.67 2.85 6.37
N VAL A 12 14.22 1.66 6.00
CA VAL A 12 15.08 0.60 5.48
C VAL A 12 14.32 -0.04 4.33
N VAL A 13 14.48 0.52 3.14
CA VAL A 13 14.33 -0.23 1.88
C VAL A 13 15.31 0.38 0.90
N LEU A 14 16.56 -0.08 0.92
CA LEU A 14 17.54 0.15 -0.15
C LEU A 14 18.73 -0.78 0.08
N ALA A 15 18.59 -2.03 -0.33
CA ALA A 15 19.67 -2.89 -0.82
C ALA A 15 19.08 -4.27 -1.12
N LEU A 16 19.50 -4.88 -2.24
CA LEU A 16 19.13 -6.20 -2.79
C LEU A 16 18.12 -6.19 -3.95
N ALA A 17 18.31 -5.28 -4.91
CA ALA A 17 18.04 -5.60 -6.31
C ALA A 17 19.24 -6.39 -6.88
N GLY A 18 19.40 -7.64 -6.45
CA GLY A 18 20.52 -8.50 -6.87
C GLY A 18 20.08 -9.51 -7.94
N ALA A 19 20.66 -9.39 -9.13
CA ALA A 19 20.79 -10.39 -10.20
C ALA A 19 19.67 -10.61 -11.24
N ALA A 20 18.45 -10.09 -11.10
CA ALA A 20 17.39 -10.32 -12.12
C ALA A 20 17.22 -9.21 -13.18
N HIS A 21 17.91 -8.07 -13.06
CA HIS A 21 17.66 -6.86 -13.86
C HIS A 21 18.93 -6.31 -14.55
N ALA A 22 19.92 -7.17 -14.82
CA ALA A 22 21.23 -6.75 -15.32
C ALA A 22 21.21 -6.07 -16.71
N GLU A 23 20.10 -6.17 -17.45
CA GLU A 23 19.93 -5.60 -18.80
C GLU A 23 19.07 -4.33 -18.83
N LEU A 24 18.46 -3.93 -17.70
CA LEU A 24 17.62 -2.73 -17.65
C LEU A 24 18.47 -1.47 -17.41
N HIS A 25 18.12 -0.41 -18.11
CA HIS A 25 18.80 0.88 -18.03
C HIS A 25 17.78 2.02 -17.91
N GLY A 26 18.19 3.11 -17.24
CA GLY A 26 17.36 4.31 -17.11
C GLY A 26 16.04 4.04 -16.38
N GLU A 27 14.94 4.51 -16.97
CA GLU A 27 13.58 4.49 -16.42
C GLU A 27 13.07 3.06 -16.16
N GLU A 28 13.35 2.11 -17.05
CA GLU A 28 12.89 0.72 -16.90
C GLU A 28 13.52 0.03 -15.67
N ALA A 29 14.78 0.34 -15.37
CA ALA A 29 15.45 -0.17 -14.18
C ALA A 29 14.85 0.42 -12.89
N GLN A 30 14.43 1.68 -12.95
CA GLN A 30 13.77 2.36 -11.83
C GLN A 30 12.39 1.77 -11.58
N ASP A 31 11.57 1.59 -12.61
CA ASP A 31 10.25 0.97 -12.51
C ASP A 31 10.30 -0.45 -11.96
N ALA A 32 11.26 -1.25 -12.46
CA ALA A 32 11.47 -2.60 -11.96
C ALA A 32 11.91 -2.63 -10.49
N ALA A 33 12.74 -1.66 -10.07
CA ALA A 33 13.14 -1.54 -8.67
C ALA A 33 11.97 -1.14 -7.76
N LEU A 34 11.08 -0.24 -8.23
CA LEU A 34 9.88 0.18 -7.51
C LEU A 34 8.87 -0.98 -7.38
N ASP A 35 8.60 -1.69 -8.47
CA ASP A 35 7.77 -2.90 -8.45
C ASP A 35 8.35 -3.98 -7.52
N ALA A 36 9.66 -4.23 -7.58
CA ALA A 36 10.31 -5.17 -6.68
C ALA A 36 10.18 -4.74 -5.20
N ALA A 37 10.28 -3.44 -4.91
CA ALA A 37 10.11 -2.92 -3.55
C ALA A 37 8.68 -3.13 -3.03
N VAL A 38 7.65 -2.88 -3.85
CA VAL A 38 6.26 -3.14 -3.47
C VAL A 38 6.01 -4.63 -3.27
N ARG A 39 6.56 -5.51 -4.13
CA ARG A 39 6.47 -6.97 -3.95
C ARG A 39 7.15 -7.46 -2.68
N GLN A 40 8.34 -6.95 -2.36
CA GLN A 40 9.03 -7.28 -1.11
C GLN A 40 8.24 -6.82 0.12
N PHE A 41 7.65 -5.63 0.05
CA PHE A 41 6.77 -5.12 1.10
C PHE A 41 5.53 -5.99 1.28
N ALA A 42 4.84 -6.35 0.19
CA ALA A 42 3.69 -7.25 0.22
C ALA A 42 4.06 -8.61 0.82
N ALA A 43 5.16 -9.23 0.37
CA ALA A 43 5.64 -10.50 0.90
C ALA A 43 5.95 -10.46 2.40
N LYS A 44 6.51 -9.34 2.89
CA LYS A 44 6.73 -9.14 4.32
C LYS A 44 5.41 -9.10 5.09
N LEU A 45 4.44 -8.31 4.62
CA LEU A 45 3.13 -8.21 5.26
C LEU A 45 2.40 -9.56 5.27
N GLU A 46 2.46 -10.33 4.18
CA GLU A 46 1.87 -11.66 4.07
C GLU A 46 2.56 -12.67 5.00
N ALA A 47 3.87 -12.58 5.17
CA ALA A 47 4.61 -13.41 6.11
C ALA A 47 4.23 -13.11 7.58
N GLU A 48 4.11 -11.82 7.94
CA GLU A 48 3.65 -11.38 9.26
C GLU A 48 2.19 -11.82 9.53
N TRP A 49 1.32 -11.68 8.53
CA TRP A 49 -0.06 -12.15 8.59
C TRP A 49 -0.14 -13.66 8.78
N SER A 50 0.62 -14.44 8.00
CA SER A 50 0.71 -15.89 8.12
C SER A 50 1.18 -16.31 9.51
N GLN A 51 2.19 -15.62 10.07
CA GLN A 51 2.66 -15.91 11.41
C GLN A 51 1.62 -15.58 12.49
N CYS A 52 0.88 -14.48 12.35
CA CYS A 52 -0.23 -14.13 13.24
C CYS A 52 -1.32 -15.20 13.23
N LEU A 53 -1.70 -15.68 12.03
CA LEU A 53 -2.73 -16.71 11.85
C LEU A 53 -2.39 -18.02 12.56
N LYS A 54 -1.11 -18.41 12.66
CA LYS A 54 -0.69 -19.64 13.39
C LYS A 54 -1.04 -19.58 14.88
N THR A 55 -1.19 -18.39 15.45
CA THR A 55 -1.47 -18.18 16.88
C THR A 55 -2.93 -17.86 17.16
N SER A 56 -3.71 -17.58 16.12
CA SER A 56 -5.13 -17.26 16.20
C SER A 56 -5.95 -18.50 16.54
N LYS A 57 -6.86 -18.37 17.51
CA LYS A 57 -7.72 -19.46 18.02
C LYS A 57 -9.16 -19.41 17.50
N ASN A 58 -9.58 -18.27 16.95
CA ASN A 58 -10.95 -18.06 16.50
C ASN A 58 -11.00 -17.07 15.33
N THR A 59 -12.17 -16.95 14.69
CA THR A 59 -12.35 -16.07 13.52
C THR A 59 -12.09 -14.59 13.83
N ASN A 60 -12.38 -14.14 15.05
CA ASN A 60 -12.15 -12.75 15.45
C ASN A 60 -10.64 -12.45 15.49
N GLU A 61 -9.84 -13.32 16.10
CA GLU A 61 -8.38 -13.20 16.13
C GLU A 61 -7.77 -13.27 14.71
N SER A 62 -8.29 -14.15 13.84
CA SER A 62 -7.88 -14.21 12.43
C SER A 62 -8.21 -12.91 11.69
N GLY A 63 -9.39 -12.34 11.97
CA GLY A 63 -9.82 -11.05 11.43
C GLY A 63 -8.91 -9.90 11.87
N LEU A 64 -8.45 -9.90 13.13
CA LEU A 64 -7.49 -8.90 13.63
C LEU A 64 -6.13 -9.03 12.94
N CYS A 65 -5.65 -10.24 12.66
CA CYS A 65 -4.45 -10.45 11.86
C CYS A 65 -4.58 -9.84 10.45
N ALA A 66 -5.70 -10.07 9.77
CA ALA A 66 -5.95 -9.48 8.45
C ALA A 66 -6.10 -7.94 8.52
N TYR A 67 -6.75 -7.43 9.58
CA TYR A 67 -6.89 -6.00 9.81
C TYR A 67 -5.54 -5.30 9.96
N ALA A 68 -4.64 -5.86 10.77
CA ALA A 68 -3.29 -5.30 10.96
C ALA A 68 -2.50 -5.23 9.64
N MET A 69 -2.55 -6.31 8.85
CA MET A 69 -1.93 -6.37 7.52
C MET A 69 -2.48 -5.26 6.60
N ARG A 70 -3.81 -5.11 6.53
CA ARG A 70 -4.46 -4.10 5.72
C ARG A 70 -4.13 -2.67 6.17
N GLU A 71 -4.11 -2.40 7.47
CA GLU A 71 -3.78 -1.06 7.99
C GLU A 71 -2.32 -0.68 7.73
N ALA A 72 -1.39 -1.63 7.78
CA ALA A 72 0.00 -1.39 7.39
C ALA A 72 0.11 -1.00 5.90
N ALA A 73 -0.59 -1.70 5.01
CA ALA A 73 -0.62 -1.36 3.58
C ALA A 73 -1.29 0.01 3.33
N LYS A 74 -2.40 0.30 4.01
CA LYS A 74 -3.07 1.60 3.94
C LYS A 74 -2.20 2.76 4.43
N GLY A 75 -1.43 2.54 5.49
CA GLY A 75 -0.42 3.49 5.97
C GLY A 75 0.63 3.81 4.90
N ALA A 76 1.13 2.78 4.21
CA ALA A 76 2.08 2.93 3.12
C ALA A 76 1.49 3.71 1.93
N VAL A 77 0.23 3.42 1.54
CA VAL A 77 -0.47 4.16 0.47
C VAL A 77 -0.58 5.63 0.84
N LYS A 78 -0.96 5.94 2.08
CA LYS A 78 -1.07 7.33 2.55
C LYS A 78 0.27 8.06 2.47
N GLU A 79 1.35 7.44 2.92
CA GLU A 79 2.70 8.03 2.86
C GLU A 79 3.12 8.26 1.40
N LYS A 80 2.93 7.27 0.53
CA LYS A 80 3.30 7.37 -0.88
C LYS A 80 2.47 8.43 -1.62
N TYR A 81 1.16 8.48 -1.38
CA TYR A 81 0.28 9.52 -1.90
C TYR A 81 0.72 10.93 -1.48
N GLN A 82 1.10 11.12 -0.22
CA GLN A 82 1.60 12.42 0.26
C GLN A 82 2.90 12.84 -0.44
N LYS A 83 3.80 11.88 -0.72
CA LYS A 83 5.02 12.14 -1.51
C LYS A 83 4.66 12.50 -2.95
N ALA A 84 3.79 11.75 -3.61
CA ALA A 84 3.34 12.02 -4.98
C ALA A 84 2.70 13.41 -5.09
N LEU A 85 1.84 13.79 -4.14
CA LEU A 85 1.24 15.12 -4.11
C LEU A 85 2.28 16.24 -3.96
N ALA A 86 3.27 16.05 -3.08
CA ALA A 86 4.35 17.02 -2.90
C ALA A 86 5.22 17.15 -4.17
N SER A 87 5.58 16.03 -4.79
CA SER A 87 6.32 16.00 -6.05
C SER A 87 5.54 16.65 -7.19
N ALA A 88 4.22 16.42 -7.28
CA ALA A 88 3.38 17.08 -8.27
C ALA A 88 3.36 18.61 -8.07
N GLN A 89 3.31 19.09 -6.82
CA GLN A 89 3.37 20.52 -6.53
C GLN A 89 4.72 21.12 -6.96
N GLU A 90 5.83 20.46 -6.63
CA GLU A 90 7.17 20.90 -7.04
C GLU A 90 7.33 20.92 -8.57
N ASN A 91 6.77 19.93 -9.26
CA ASN A 91 6.81 19.85 -10.72
C ASN A 91 5.93 20.91 -11.38
N VAL A 92 4.82 21.32 -10.77
CA VAL A 92 4.05 22.50 -11.20
C VAL A 92 4.87 23.77 -11.05
N ASP A 93 5.57 23.95 -9.92
CA ASP A 93 6.39 25.13 -9.67
C ASP A 93 7.56 25.25 -10.67
N LYS A 94 8.07 24.11 -11.15
CA LYS A 94 9.09 24.02 -12.22
C LYS A 94 8.52 24.14 -13.64
N GLY A 95 7.20 24.18 -13.80
CA GLY A 95 6.53 24.22 -15.11
C GLY A 95 6.53 22.89 -15.87
N TRP A 96 6.79 21.78 -15.19
CA TRP A 96 6.82 20.42 -15.77
C TRP A 96 5.44 19.75 -15.78
N LEU A 97 4.51 20.21 -14.94
CA LEU A 97 3.13 19.72 -14.89
C LEU A 97 2.10 20.85 -15.05
N PRO A 98 0.91 20.53 -15.59
CA PRO A 98 -0.24 21.44 -15.54
C PRO A 98 -0.62 21.82 -14.11
N LYS A 99 -1.01 23.09 -13.90
CA LYS A 99 -1.27 23.67 -12.57
C LYS A 99 -2.43 23.01 -11.80
N ASP A 100 -3.32 22.35 -12.51
CA ASP A 100 -4.50 21.68 -11.97
C ASP A 100 -4.21 20.26 -11.47
N VAL A 101 -3.11 19.62 -11.91
CA VAL A 101 -2.78 18.23 -11.50
C VAL A 101 -2.75 18.06 -9.98
N PRO A 102 -2.06 18.90 -9.17
CA PRO A 102 -2.07 18.76 -7.71
C PRO A 102 -3.47 18.86 -7.10
N ALA A 103 -4.39 19.62 -7.70
CA ALA A 103 -5.77 19.74 -7.22
C ALA A 103 -6.66 18.54 -7.62
N MET A 104 -6.26 17.80 -8.65
CA MET A 104 -6.95 16.59 -9.11
C MET A 104 -6.54 15.35 -8.32
N LEU A 105 -5.29 15.27 -7.84
CA LEU A 105 -4.77 14.11 -7.11
C LEU A 105 -5.62 13.72 -5.87
N PRO A 106 -6.07 14.66 -5.00
CA PRO A 106 -6.96 14.32 -3.89
C PRO A 106 -8.31 13.76 -4.35
N GLN A 107 -8.83 14.23 -5.48
CA GLN A 107 -10.10 13.76 -6.02
C GLN A 107 -9.96 12.34 -6.58
N ALA A 108 -8.87 12.07 -7.30
CA ALA A 108 -8.55 10.74 -7.80
C ALA A 108 -8.35 9.74 -6.65
N GLN A 109 -7.64 10.14 -5.60
CA GLN A 109 -7.44 9.31 -4.40
C GLN A 109 -8.78 9.02 -3.69
N ALA A 110 -9.63 10.03 -3.51
CA ALA A 110 -10.95 9.84 -2.88
C ALA A 110 -11.88 8.95 -3.72
N ALA A 111 -11.87 9.12 -5.05
CA ALA A 111 -12.65 8.28 -5.96
C ALA A 111 -12.19 6.81 -5.91
N TRP A 112 -10.88 6.58 -5.88
CA TRP A 112 -10.32 5.25 -5.71
C TRP A 112 -10.74 4.62 -4.36
N GLU A 113 -10.73 5.36 -3.25
CA GLU A 113 -11.20 4.84 -1.96
C GLU A 113 -12.68 4.42 -1.99
N GLN A 114 -13.53 5.15 -2.71
CA GLN A 114 -14.94 4.75 -2.91
C GLN A 114 -15.06 3.50 -3.78
N PHE A 115 -14.26 3.39 -4.83
CA PHE A 115 -14.20 2.20 -5.68
C PHE A 115 -13.82 0.96 -4.86
N VAL A 116 -12.73 1.03 -4.09
CA VAL A 116 -12.28 -0.09 -3.24
C VAL A 116 -13.35 -0.50 -2.25
N LYS A 117 -14.02 0.48 -1.62
CA LYS A 117 -15.12 0.21 -0.69
C LYS A 117 -16.27 -0.52 -1.37
N ALA A 118 -16.66 -0.10 -2.58
CA ALA A 118 -17.74 -0.71 -3.33
C ALA A 118 -17.37 -2.14 -3.77
N ASP A 119 -16.18 -2.31 -4.36
CA ASP A 119 -15.70 -3.59 -4.88
C ASP A 119 -15.55 -4.64 -3.76
N CYS A 120 -14.85 -4.27 -2.67
CA CYS A 120 -14.69 -5.18 -1.54
C CYS A 120 -15.99 -5.40 -0.76
N GLY A 121 -16.95 -4.49 -0.85
CA GLY A 121 -18.31 -4.70 -0.38
C GLY A 121 -19.00 -5.86 -1.10
N VAL A 122 -18.83 -5.97 -2.43
CA VAL A 122 -19.32 -7.12 -3.22
C VAL A 122 -18.64 -8.41 -2.77
N VAL A 123 -17.31 -8.40 -2.60
CA VAL A 123 -16.57 -9.57 -2.11
C VAL A 123 -17.08 -10.04 -0.75
N GLY A 124 -17.33 -9.11 0.19
CA GLY A 124 -17.92 -9.43 1.48
C GLY A 124 -19.32 -10.01 1.36
N ALA A 125 -20.17 -9.45 0.50
CA ALA A 125 -21.55 -9.90 0.31
C ALA A 125 -21.67 -11.30 -0.31
N LEU A 126 -20.68 -11.72 -1.11
CA LEU A 126 -20.62 -13.07 -1.69
C LEU A 126 -20.25 -14.16 -0.68
N VAL A 127 -19.82 -13.79 0.52
CA VAL A 127 -19.40 -14.73 1.57
C VAL A 127 -20.37 -14.64 2.76
N THR A 128 -20.95 -15.77 3.16
CA THR A 128 -21.85 -15.84 4.32
C THR A 128 -21.07 -16.05 5.64
N GLY A 129 -21.59 -15.51 6.74
CA GLY A 129 -21.07 -15.74 8.09
C GLY A 129 -19.86 -14.86 8.45
N THR A 130 -19.17 -15.22 9.52
CA THR A 130 -18.09 -14.42 10.13
C THR A 130 -16.85 -14.27 9.25
N ALA A 131 -16.70 -15.10 8.22
CA ALA A 131 -15.61 -15.00 7.25
C ALA A 131 -15.74 -13.78 6.33
N SER A 132 -16.96 -13.27 6.10
CA SER A 132 -17.26 -12.15 5.19
C SER A 132 -16.34 -10.94 5.42
N ALA A 133 -16.18 -10.50 6.67
CA ALA A 133 -15.35 -9.37 7.03
C ALA A 133 -13.86 -9.61 6.73
N SER A 134 -13.37 -10.83 6.92
CA SER A 134 -11.98 -11.19 6.60
C SER A 134 -11.73 -11.15 5.09
N TYR A 135 -12.66 -11.65 4.27
CA TYR A 135 -12.56 -11.58 2.81
C TYR A 135 -12.58 -10.14 2.30
N GLN A 136 -13.48 -9.31 2.84
CA GLN A 136 -13.51 -7.88 2.52
C GLN A 136 -12.19 -7.19 2.91
N THR A 137 -11.61 -7.55 4.05
CA THR A 137 -10.33 -6.98 4.52
C THR A 137 -9.15 -7.39 3.64
N VAL A 138 -9.11 -8.66 3.20
CA VAL A 138 -8.06 -9.15 2.27
C VAL A 138 -8.23 -8.51 0.90
N CYS A 139 -9.46 -8.29 0.43
CA CYS A 139 -9.73 -7.53 -0.79
C CYS A 139 -9.19 -6.09 -0.68
N ASP A 140 -9.51 -5.37 0.41
CA ASP A 140 -9.04 -4.00 0.64
C ASP A 140 -7.50 -3.97 0.63
N TYR A 141 -6.85 -4.90 1.35
CA TYR A 141 -5.39 -5.06 1.31
C TYR A 141 -4.81 -5.19 -0.11
N LYS A 142 -5.39 -6.04 -0.97
CA LYS A 142 -4.91 -6.22 -2.34
C LYS A 142 -4.99 -4.92 -3.14
N HIS A 143 -6.08 -4.16 -2.99
CA HIS A 143 -6.20 -2.84 -3.59
C HIS A 143 -5.16 -1.86 -3.05
N GLN A 144 -4.83 -1.91 -1.75
CA GLN A 144 -3.74 -1.08 -1.20
C GLN A 144 -2.40 -1.40 -1.87
N ILE A 145 -2.07 -2.68 -2.09
CA ILE A 145 -0.83 -3.08 -2.78
C ILE A 145 -0.82 -2.60 -4.23
N GLN A 146 -1.93 -2.79 -4.97
CA GLN A 146 -2.03 -2.28 -6.34
C GLN A 146 -1.83 -0.76 -6.38
N ARG A 147 -2.44 -0.03 -5.45
CA ARG A 147 -2.32 1.42 -5.38
C ARG A 147 -0.90 1.90 -5.13
N LEU A 148 -0.09 1.13 -4.40
CA LEU A 148 1.33 1.43 -4.21
C LEU A 148 2.11 1.37 -5.52
N HIS A 149 1.77 0.46 -6.43
CA HIS A 149 2.34 0.40 -7.78
C HIS A 149 1.86 1.57 -8.62
N ASP A 150 0.56 1.86 -8.62
CA ASP A 150 0.00 2.95 -9.43
C ASP A 150 0.61 4.31 -9.03
N LEU A 151 0.83 4.52 -7.73
CA LEU A 151 1.44 5.75 -7.20
C LEU A 151 2.95 5.85 -7.49
N ASP A 152 3.64 4.75 -7.78
CA ASP A 152 5.04 4.78 -8.23
C ASP A 152 5.17 5.22 -9.69
N GLN A 153 4.11 5.02 -10.48
CA GLN A 153 4.05 5.40 -11.90
C GLN A 153 3.47 6.80 -12.12
N TRP A 154 3.13 7.53 -11.05
CA TRP A 154 2.60 8.89 -11.08
C TRP A 154 3.71 9.93 -10.95
#